data_AF-A0A151Z5X6-F1
#
_entry.id   AF-A0A151Z5X6-F1
#
_cell.length_a   1.000
_cell.length_b   1.000
_cell.length_c   1.000
_cell.angle_alpha   90.00
_cell.angle_beta   90.00
_cell.angle_gamma   90.00
#
_symmetry.space_group_name_H-M   'P 1'
#
loop_
_entity.id
_entity.type
_entity.pdbx_description
1 polymer ?
#
loop_
_entity_poly.entity_id
_entity_poly.type
_entity_poly.pdbx_seq_one_letter_code
_entity_poly.pdbx_strand_id
1 'polypeptide(L)'
;MNNSGSEVTNRTKPKKNEVDKQSKKEAKKAAKEEQKPLREEPSKSPMGLLKTILVLLIALWVGIYYFRPQLFHNIPTAIPTARSKVNPYYNEIVLSTKYLQLLKQKAHYTDQEIDAFADVTLLVGYNTNIDLIVDAIAFLNRLELPNTREMVLDFLEIRSLRHLESTFSFYFALGAAAERHISDQELFAETQRIALENSKENYGGNAAIIAQIAAGLGADVYLAGAVGEKLKPKLHKNVKVVPSDFNDDEAHIIMEYNQNSKWYGVSPPRANRFIISRDISNSQLAHMDVLHDFLPKMEKRPDSILLSGLHLLTKEYQATRVDEMVRRIGEVPHSSVPSQFLDSKYNIPIHLELASVADVDYMRVLANKIIPNVDSLGLNEQELGFLYVSTGGSKYTLEDFVKPDINTAVEAIKHIFTEIILKDIQGFDENVLPERRLTSRIHFHYLTYHIIAIKSGYSEQWRSPKASIAAVAASVLEATHQACNFSNISFHIPENFQVDYHYTPGAKITIKFDESPVSSWEDLGIEFFIAPVPVCKNPTRTVGLGDAISTVSYLYQTFKPL
;
A
#
# COMPACT_ATOMS: atom_id res chain seq x y z
N MET A 1 -83.22 -33.79 3.80
CA MET A 1 -83.01 -34.92 2.87
C MET A 1 -81.51 -35.14 2.72
N ASN A 2 -81.08 -36.31 3.22
CA ASN A 2 -79.89 -37.14 2.96
C ASN A 2 -78.55 -36.60 2.41
N ASN A 3 -77.50 -37.17 3.05
CA ASN A 3 -76.15 -37.57 2.59
C ASN A 3 -75.15 -36.45 2.31
N SER A 4 -73.88 -36.49 2.71
CA SER A 4 -72.96 -37.48 3.34
C SER A 4 -71.70 -36.65 3.69
N GLY A 5 -70.95 -36.78 4.78
CA GLY A 5 -70.52 -37.97 5.51
C GLY A 5 -69.02 -38.19 5.28
N SER A 6 -68.20 -37.80 6.27
CA SER A 6 -66.75 -38.07 6.48
C SER A 6 -65.70 -37.13 5.83
N GLU A 7 -65.05 -36.34 6.68
CA GLU A 7 -63.66 -35.95 6.48
C GLU A 7 -62.91 -35.88 7.81
N VAL A 8 -61.63 -36.21 7.73
CA VAL A 8 -60.82 -36.88 8.75
C VAL A 8 -60.14 -35.86 9.67
N THR A 9 -60.26 -36.06 10.97
CA THR A 9 -59.41 -35.40 11.97
C THR A 9 -58.16 -36.23 12.17
N ASN A 10 -56.99 -35.67 11.84
CA ASN A 10 -55.71 -36.27 12.22
C ASN A 10 -54.80 -35.25 12.89
N ARG A 11 -54.50 -35.55 14.15
CA ARG A 11 -53.54 -34.87 15.03
C ARG A 11 -52.13 -34.98 14.44
N THR A 12 -51.39 -33.88 14.40
CA THR A 12 -49.92 -33.93 14.28
C THR A 12 -49.27 -33.25 15.50
N LYS A 13 -48.55 -34.07 16.27
CA LYS A 13 -47.66 -33.66 17.37
C LYS A 13 -46.33 -33.12 16.79
N PRO A 14 -45.67 -32.15 17.45
CA PRO A 14 -44.35 -31.67 17.05
C PRO A 14 -43.23 -32.66 17.44
N LYS A 15 -42.29 -32.88 16.50
CA LYS A 15 -41.07 -33.67 16.67
C LYS A 15 -40.04 -32.88 17.50
N LYS A 16 -39.86 -33.28 18.77
CA LYS A 16 -38.58 -33.16 19.51
C LYS A 16 -37.78 -34.42 19.19
N ASN A 17 -36.64 -34.31 18.50
CA ASN A 17 -35.49 -35.25 18.56
C ASN A 17 -34.50 -34.97 17.40
N GLU A 18 -33.55 -34.05 17.63
CA GLU A 18 -32.29 -34.03 16.85
C GLU A 18 -31.12 -33.40 17.62
N VAL A 19 -31.39 -32.68 18.73
CA VAL A 19 -30.36 -32.03 19.56
C VAL A 19 -29.65 -32.97 20.56
N ASP A 20 -30.18 -34.17 20.85
CA ASP A 20 -29.63 -35.04 21.93
C ASP A 20 -28.65 -36.14 21.46
N LYS A 21 -28.24 -36.14 20.18
CA LYS A 21 -27.24 -37.09 19.64
C LYS A 21 -25.85 -36.49 19.40
N GLN A 22 -25.73 -35.17 19.31
CA GLN A 22 -24.44 -34.51 19.06
C GLN A 22 -23.66 -34.26 20.36
N SER A 23 -24.36 -33.90 21.44
CA SER A 23 -23.80 -33.69 22.79
C SER A 23 -23.16 -34.95 23.40
N LYS A 24 -23.68 -36.15 23.08
CA LYS A 24 -23.14 -37.43 23.57
C LYS A 24 -21.90 -37.92 22.80
N LYS A 25 -21.59 -37.34 21.64
CA LYS A 25 -20.42 -37.70 20.81
C LYS A 25 -19.18 -36.90 21.21
N GLU A 26 -19.37 -35.65 21.66
CA GLU A 26 -18.29 -34.76 22.14
C GLU A 26 -17.79 -35.16 23.54
N ALA A 27 -18.70 -35.57 24.44
CA ALA A 27 -18.33 -36.04 25.78
C ALA A 27 -17.48 -37.33 25.80
N LYS A 28 -17.55 -38.17 24.75
CA LYS A 28 -16.72 -39.39 24.62
C LYS A 28 -15.34 -39.14 24.01
N LYS A 29 -15.11 -37.97 23.38
CA LYS A 29 -13.80 -37.59 22.82
C LYS A 29 -12.93 -36.93 23.89
N ALA A 30 -13.53 -36.13 24.77
CA ALA A 30 -12.85 -35.51 25.91
C ALA A 30 -12.33 -36.52 26.95
N ALA A 31 -13.02 -37.65 27.16
CA ALA A 31 -12.60 -38.69 28.12
C ALA A 31 -11.47 -39.61 27.62
N LYS A 32 -10.89 -39.37 26.43
CA LYS A 32 -9.83 -40.23 25.83
C LYS A 32 -8.47 -39.55 25.68
N GLU A 33 -8.35 -38.26 25.95
CA GLU A 33 -7.05 -37.54 25.91
C GLU A 33 -6.39 -37.38 27.29
N GLU A 34 -7.07 -37.74 28.38
CA GLU A 34 -6.60 -37.53 29.75
C GLU A 34 -5.88 -38.75 30.39
N GLN A 35 -5.46 -39.73 29.59
CA GLN A 35 -4.62 -40.85 30.07
C GLN A 35 -3.45 -41.11 29.12
N LYS A 36 -2.33 -40.40 29.35
CA LYS A 36 -1.00 -40.84 28.93
C LYS A 36 -0.07 -40.81 30.14
N PRO A 37 0.63 -41.91 30.47
CA PRO A 37 1.47 -42.00 31.66
C PRO A 37 2.77 -41.19 31.52
N LEU A 38 3.20 -40.62 32.66
CA LEU A 38 4.50 -39.99 32.88
C LEU A 38 5.64 -40.94 32.47
N ARG A 39 6.53 -40.46 31.59
CA ARG A 39 7.74 -41.16 31.18
C ARG A 39 8.93 -40.51 31.88
N GLU A 40 9.66 -41.31 32.64
CA GLU A 40 10.89 -40.92 33.35
C GLU A 40 11.96 -40.39 32.39
N GLU A 41 12.66 -39.32 32.80
CA GLU A 41 13.77 -38.71 32.06
C GLU A 41 15.01 -39.64 32.00
N PRO A 42 15.62 -39.86 30.82
CA PRO A 42 16.95 -40.43 30.74
C PRO A 42 18.04 -39.36 30.85
N SER A 43 19.08 -39.70 31.60
CA SER A 43 20.30 -38.92 31.87
C SER A 43 20.93 -38.22 30.65
N LYS A 44 21.40 -36.99 30.87
CA LYS A 44 22.14 -36.11 29.94
C LYS A 44 23.18 -36.87 29.10
N SER A 45 22.98 -36.90 27.79
CA SER A 45 23.97 -37.39 26.81
C SER A 45 24.91 -36.27 26.33
N PRO A 46 26.14 -36.58 25.87
CA PRO A 46 27.16 -35.58 25.52
C PRO A 46 26.88 -34.81 24.20
N MET A 47 25.75 -35.09 23.52
CA MET A 47 25.44 -34.51 22.21
C MET A 47 25.04 -33.03 22.24
N GLY A 48 24.60 -32.51 23.39
CA GLY A 48 24.23 -31.09 23.53
C GLY A 48 25.44 -30.17 23.38
N LEU A 49 26.57 -30.54 23.99
CA LEU A 49 27.81 -29.73 23.97
C LEU A 49 28.43 -29.65 22.57
N LEU A 50 28.31 -30.74 21.79
CA LEU A 50 28.86 -30.80 20.42
C LEU A 50 28.11 -29.88 19.46
N LYS A 51 26.78 -29.72 19.63
CA LYS A 51 25.97 -28.80 18.82
C LYS A 51 26.28 -27.33 19.14
N THR A 52 26.53 -27.00 20.41
CA THR A 52 26.89 -25.63 20.81
C THR A 52 28.29 -25.24 20.31
N ILE A 53 29.24 -26.17 20.33
CA ILE A 53 30.60 -25.95 19.80
C ILE A 53 30.55 -25.78 18.27
N LEU A 54 29.73 -26.55 17.56
CA LEU A 54 29.59 -26.42 16.10
C LEU A 54 29.00 -25.06 15.69
N VAL A 55 28.00 -24.55 16.43
CA VAL A 55 27.41 -23.23 16.18
C VAL A 55 28.43 -22.11 16.43
N LEU A 56 29.25 -22.23 17.48
CA LEU A 56 30.30 -21.25 17.78
C LEU A 56 31.43 -21.27 16.73
N LEU A 57 31.80 -22.44 16.21
CA LEU A 57 32.82 -22.54 15.16
C LEU A 57 32.33 -21.97 13.81
N ILE A 58 31.05 -22.15 13.48
CA ILE A 58 30.45 -21.54 12.28
C ILE A 58 30.40 -20.02 12.42
N ALA A 59 30.00 -19.49 13.59
CA ALA A 59 29.99 -18.05 13.85
C ALA A 59 31.41 -17.44 13.77
N LEU A 60 32.43 -18.16 14.27
CA LEU A 60 33.83 -17.72 14.21
C LEU A 60 34.36 -17.73 12.75
N TRP A 61 33.96 -18.70 11.94
CA TRP A 61 34.34 -18.78 10.53
C TRP A 61 33.70 -17.68 9.69
N VAL A 62 32.41 -17.37 9.94
CA VAL A 62 31.71 -16.25 9.29
C VAL A 62 32.34 -14.90 9.70
N GLY A 63 32.72 -14.74 10.97
CA GLY A 63 33.43 -13.56 11.45
C GLY A 63 34.78 -13.34 10.75
N ILE A 64 35.58 -14.40 10.58
CA ILE A 64 36.90 -14.32 9.93
C ILE A 64 36.78 -14.07 8.41
N TYR A 65 35.73 -14.59 7.76
CA TYR A 65 35.51 -14.39 6.32
C TYR A 65 35.07 -12.95 5.99
N TYR A 66 34.26 -12.32 6.85
CA TYR A 66 33.75 -10.96 6.62
C TYR A 66 34.65 -9.83 7.16
N PHE A 67 35.55 -10.09 8.10
CA PHE A 67 36.42 -9.06 8.72
C PHE A 67 37.90 -9.11 8.31
N ARG A 68 38.21 -9.56 7.09
CA ARG A 68 39.58 -9.38 6.54
C ARG A 68 39.82 -7.90 6.14
N PRO A 69 40.80 -7.19 6.72
CA PRO A 69 41.23 -5.90 6.20
C PRO A 69 42.05 -6.14 4.93
N GLN A 70 41.59 -5.63 3.78
CA GLN A 70 42.38 -5.62 2.56
C GLN A 70 43.47 -4.56 2.66
N LEU A 71 44.68 -5.00 3.03
CA LEU A 71 45.93 -4.28 2.85
C LEU A 71 46.57 -4.75 1.54
N PHE A 72 46.49 -3.95 0.48
CA PHE A 72 47.44 -4.04 -0.64
C PHE A 72 47.84 -2.66 -1.15
N HIS A 73 49.15 -2.49 -1.26
CA HIS A 73 49.88 -1.28 -1.62
C HIS A 73 49.75 -0.90 -3.10
N ASN A 74 49.80 0.42 -3.32
CA ASN A 74 50.09 1.09 -4.58
C ASN A 74 51.47 0.73 -5.14
N ILE A 75 51.56 0.45 -6.44
CA ILE A 75 52.71 0.82 -7.29
C ILE A 75 52.17 1.27 -8.67
N PRO A 76 52.55 2.45 -9.20
CA PRO A 76 52.06 2.96 -10.48
C PRO A 76 53.08 2.77 -11.60
N THR A 77 52.70 2.15 -12.73
CA THR A 77 53.41 2.32 -14.01
C THR A 77 52.48 2.07 -15.19
N ALA A 78 51.88 3.14 -15.73
CA ALA A 78 51.54 3.25 -17.15
C ALA A 78 51.21 4.72 -17.46
N ILE A 79 51.99 5.31 -18.37
CA ILE A 79 51.80 6.65 -18.93
C ILE A 79 50.50 6.62 -19.76
N PRO A 80 49.46 7.43 -19.45
CA PRO A 80 48.30 7.53 -20.30
C PRO A 80 48.55 8.56 -21.41
N THR A 81 48.54 8.09 -22.65
CA THR A 81 48.30 8.94 -23.83
C THR A 81 47.01 9.72 -23.64
N ALA A 82 47.07 11.02 -23.86
CA ALA A 82 45.97 11.96 -23.70
C ALA A 82 44.73 11.57 -24.54
N ARG A 83 43.76 10.91 -23.89
CA ARG A 83 42.34 11.00 -24.26
C ARG A 83 41.69 11.88 -23.20
N SER A 84 40.90 12.85 -23.62
CA SER A 84 40.18 13.77 -22.74
C SER A 84 39.41 12.97 -21.69
N LYS A 85 39.82 13.08 -20.43
CA LYS A 85 39.05 12.57 -19.29
C LYS A 85 37.85 13.50 -19.12
N VAL A 86 36.78 13.22 -19.85
CA VAL A 86 35.47 13.80 -19.52
C VAL A 86 35.13 13.33 -18.11
N ASN A 87 34.82 14.25 -17.21
CA ASN A 87 34.48 13.94 -15.83
C ASN A 87 33.26 12.98 -15.82
N PRO A 88 33.35 11.76 -15.27
CA PRO A 88 32.23 10.81 -15.27
C PRO A 88 30.98 11.40 -14.60
N TYR A 89 31.17 12.28 -13.60
CA TYR A 89 30.09 13.02 -12.96
C TYR A 89 29.38 14.00 -13.90
N TYR A 90 30.11 14.61 -14.83
CA TYR A 90 29.55 15.51 -15.84
C TYR A 90 28.66 14.74 -16.84
N ASN A 91 29.08 13.53 -17.24
CA ASN A 91 28.27 12.69 -18.13
C ASN A 91 26.99 12.21 -17.43
N GLU A 92 27.08 11.78 -16.17
CA GLU A 92 25.92 11.37 -15.37
C GLU A 92 24.89 12.50 -15.23
N ILE A 93 25.33 13.75 -14.99
CA ILE A 93 24.45 14.92 -14.91
C ILE A 93 23.76 15.23 -16.25
N VAL A 94 24.51 15.23 -17.35
CA VAL A 94 23.97 15.54 -18.68
C VAL A 94 22.96 14.48 -19.12
N LEU A 95 23.27 13.19 -18.89
CA LEU A 95 22.34 12.09 -19.12
C LEU A 95 21.09 12.24 -18.27
N SER A 96 21.25 12.52 -16.97
CA SER A 96 20.11 12.67 -16.05
C SER A 96 19.19 13.83 -16.44
N THR A 97 19.76 14.95 -16.89
CA THR A 97 19.01 16.12 -17.35
C THR A 97 18.26 15.84 -18.65
N LYS A 98 18.89 15.14 -19.61
CA LYS A 98 18.26 14.72 -20.86
C LYS A 98 17.08 13.78 -20.59
N TYR A 99 17.26 12.75 -19.75
CA TYR A 99 16.18 11.82 -19.40
C TYR A 99 15.02 12.54 -18.72
N LEU A 100 15.31 13.45 -17.78
CA LEU A 100 14.29 14.25 -17.11
C LEU A 100 13.47 15.10 -18.10
N GLN A 101 14.13 15.74 -19.07
CA GLN A 101 13.44 16.51 -20.12
C GLN A 101 12.57 15.63 -21.00
N LEU A 102 13.04 14.45 -21.38
CA LEU A 102 12.25 13.50 -22.16
C LEU A 102 11.05 12.99 -21.35
N LEU A 103 11.20 12.73 -20.05
CA LEU A 103 10.07 12.37 -19.18
C LEU A 103 9.02 13.48 -19.16
N LYS A 104 9.45 14.73 -18.95
CA LYS A 104 8.55 15.90 -19.01
C LYS A 104 7.82 16.00 -20.35
N GLN A 105 8.53 15.76 -21.46
CA GLN A 105 7.92 15.74 -22.79
C GLN A 105 6.89 14.61 -22.94
N LYS A 106 7.20 13.38 -22.49
CA LYS A 106 6.28 12.23 -22.56
C LYS A 106 5.02 12.44 -21.72
N ALA A 107 5.16 13.07 -20.56
CA ALA A 107 4.04 13.41 -19.69
C ALA A 107 3.22 14.60 -20.20
N HIS A 108 3.72 15.41 -21.16
CA HIS A 108 3.18 16.75 -21.42
C HIS A 108 3.16 17.61 -20.15
N TYR A 109 4.21 17.46 -19.34
CA TYR A 109 4.38 18.11 -18.05
C TYR A 109 4.75 19.58 -18.23
N THR A 110 4.08 20.45 -17.48
CA THR A 110 4.40 21.88 -17.39
C THR A 110 4.78 22.24 -15.96
N ASP A 111 5.74 23.15 -15.76
CA ASP A 111 6.16 23.55 -14.41
C ASP A 111 5.07 24.26 -13.59
N GLN A 112 3.91 24.57 -14.20
CA GLN A 112 2.70 25.11 -13.58
C GLN A 112 1.48 24.30 -14.01
N GLU A 113 1.31 23.07 -13.49
CA GLU A 113 0.11 22.25 -13.72
C GLU A 113 -1.13 22.70 -12.92
N ILE A 114 -1.16 23.97 -12.52
CA ILE A 114 -2.30 24.55 -11.83
C ILE A 114 -3.46 24.55 -12.82
N ASP A 115 -4.61 24.03 -12.38
CA ASP A 115 -5.85 23.96 -13.17
C ASP A 115 -5.82 22.99 -14.36
N ALA A 116 -4.83 22.08 -14.44
CA ALA A 116 -4.74 21.05 -15.49
C ALA A 116 -5.96 20.12 -15.56
N PHE A 117 -6.70 20.00 -14.45
CA PHE A 117 -7.89 19.16 -14.32
C PHE A 117 -9.13 19.94 -13.84
N ALA A 118 -9.24 21.23 -14.17
CA ALA A 118 -10.31 22.11 -13.68
C ALA A 118 -11.75 21.62 -13.93
N ASP A 119 -11.98 20.85 -15.01
CA ASP A 119 -13.31 20.32 -15.35
C ASP A 119 -13.62 18.94 -14.71
N VAL A 120 -12.63 18.34 -14.04
CA VAL A 120 -12.73 17.02 -13.42
C VAL A 120 -13.33 17.13 -12.02
N THR A 121 -14.37 16.35 -11.76
CA THR A 121 -14.98 16.20 -10.44
C THR A 121 -14.67 14.83 -9.86
N LEU A 122 -14.07 14.78 -8.67
CA LEU A 122 -13.69 13.53 -8.00
C LEU A 122 -14.45 13.36 -6.69
N LEU A 123 -14.78 12.11 -6.35
CA LEU A 123 -15.22 11.73 -5.03
C LEU A 123 -14.15 10.85 -4.38
N VAL A 124 -13.65 11.24 -3.22
CA VAL A 124 -12.48 10.63 -2.58
C VAL A 124 -12.83 10.16 -1.17
N GLY A 125 -12.35 8.99 -0.78
CA GLY A 125 -12.51 8.45 0.57
C GLY A 125 -11.52 7.32 0.87
N TYR A 126 -11.44 6.80 2.10
CA TYR A 126 -12.19 7.23 3.27
C TYR A 126 -11.31 7.79 4.38
N ASN A 127 -10.04 7.38 4.44
CA ASN A 127 -9.21 7.68 5.61
C ASN A 127 -8.58 9.07 5.58
N THR A 128 -8.83 9.82 6.65
CA THR A 128 -8.28 11.15 6.87
C THR A 128 -7.87 11.29 8.32
N ASN A 129 -6.77 11.99 8.58
CA ASN A 129 -6.30 12.29 9.92
C ASN A 129 -5.41 13.54 9.91
N ILE A 130 -5.02 13.98 11.09
CA ILE A 130 -3.97 14.99 11.30
C ILE A 130 -2.71 14.27 11.77
N ASP A 131 -1.61 14.53 11.10
CA ASP A 131 -0.28 14.09 11.53
C ASP A 131 0.30 15.13 12.48
N LEU A 132 0.48 14.74 13.74
CA LEU A 132 1.17 15.52 14.77
C LEU A 132 2.63 15.07 14.84
N ILE A 133 3.51 15.72 14.08
CA ILE A 133 4.92 15.34 13.99
C ILE A 133 5.70 16.00 15.13
N VAL A 134 6.37 15.18 15.94
CA VAL A 134 7.13 15.60 17.12
C VAL A 134 8.53 14.98 17.13
N ASP A 135 9.50 15.64 17.75
CA ASP A 135 10.76 14.99 18.12
C ASP A 135 10.47 13.93 19.19
N ALA A 136 10.78 12.68 18.89
CA ALA A 136 10.44 11.54 19.73
C ALA A 136 11.01 11.66 21.14
N ILE A 137 12.25 12.10 21.27
CA ILE A 137 12.97 12.13 22.55
C ILE A 137 12.43 13.27 23.42
N ALA A 138 12.23 14.45 22.84
CA ALA A 138 11.63 15.58 23.52
C ALA A 138 10.20 15.26 23.96
N PHE A 139 9.40 14.62 23.10
CA PHE A 139 8.04 14.21 23.41
C PHE A 139 7.99 13.20 24.58
N LEU A 140 8.76 12.10 24.49
CA LEU A 140 8.77 11.06 25.50
C LEU A 140 9.31 11.54 26.86
N ASN A 141 10.29 12.45 26.88
CA ASN A 141 10.82 13.04 28.12
C ASN A 141 9.80 13.91 28.87
N ARG A 142 8.73 14.34 28.20
CA ARG A 142 7.63 15.08 28.83
C ARG A 142 6.57 14.18 29.44
N LEU A 143 6.54 12.91 29.06
CA LEU A 143 5.65 11.93 29.66
C LEU A 143 6.26 11.45 30.99
N GLU A 144 5.40 11.16 31.97
CA GLU A 144 5.79 10.57 33.25
C GLU A 144 6.08 9.06 33.09
N LEU A 145 7.07 8.74 32.26
CA LEU A 145 7.42 7.36 31.93
C LEU A 145 8.02 6.63 33.15
N PRO A 146 7.71 5.33 33.34
CA PRO A 146 8.21 4.56 34.48
C PRO A 146 9.72 4.29 34.43
N ASN A 147 10.42 4.62 33.34
CA ASN A 147 11.88 4.46 33.18
C ASN A 147 12.31 3.00 33.35
N THR A 148 11.56 2.11 32.71
CA THR A 148 11.82 0.67 32.70
C THR A 148 13.02 0.37 31.82
N ARG A 149 14.20 0.26 32.44
CA ARG A 149 15.43 -0.24 31.78
C ARG A 149 15.43 -1.76 31.54
N GLU A 150 14.36 -2.46 31.92
CA GLU A 150 14.24 -3.92 31.84
C GLU A 150 13.15 -4.36 30.85
N MET A 151 13.51 -5.35 30.04
CA MET A 151 12.73 -5.95 28.93
C MET A 151 12.11 -4.94 27.97
N VAL A 152 12.87 -4.65 26.91
CA VAL A 152 12.39 -3.97 25.71
C VAL A 152 11.58 -4.99 24.90
N LEU A 153 10.24 -4.87 24.96
CA LEU A 153 9.29 -5.75 24.29
C LEU A 153 8.43 -4.92 23.33
N ASP A 154 8.09 -5.54 22.21
CA ASP A 154 7.03 -5.04 21.34
C ASP A 154 5.66 -5.45 21.90
N PHE A 155 4.78 -4.46 22.10
CA PHE A 155 3.37 -4.68 22.39
C PHE A 155 2.55 -4.33 21.14
N LEU A 156 1.66 -5.24 20.74
CA LEU A 156 0.73 -5.01 19.62
C LEU A 156 -0.24 -3.85 19.89
N GLU A 157 -0.55 -3.59 21.15
CA GLU A 157 -1.45 -2.54 21.61
C GLU A 157 -0.88 -1.84 22.85
N ILE A 158 -0.94 -0.50 22.85
CA ILE A 158 -0.45 0.33 23.93
C ILE A 158 -1.60 0.61 24.90
N ARG A 159 -1.48 0.05 26.11
CA ARG A 159 -2.49 0.18 27.18
C ARG A 159 -2.00 0.98 28.38
N SER A 160 -0.75 1.41 28.36
CA SER A 160 -0.10 2.16 29.44
C SER A 160 1.15 2.87 28.94
N LEU A 161 1.65 3.86 29.70
CA LEU A 161 2.93 4.52 29.43
C LEU A 161 4.11 3.52 29.42
N ARG A 162 4.03 2.44 30.21
CA ARG A 162 5.02 1.36 30.18
C ARG A 162 5.05 0.65 28.82
N HIS A 163 3.87 0.36 28.25
CA HIS A 163 3.80 -0.26 26.92
C HIS A 163 4.38 0.69 25.86
N LEU A 164 4.03 1.98 25.93
CA LEU A 164 4.55 3.00 25.02
C LEU A 164 6.07 3.07 25.10
N GLU A 165 6.63 3.22 26.30
CA GLU A 165 8.08 3.30 26.54
C GLU A 165 8.80 2.05 26.01
N SER A 166 8.31 0.86 26.35
CA SER A 166 8.95 -0.41 25.96
C SER A 166 8.89 -0.64 24.45
N THR A 167 7.72 -0.40 23.83
CA THR A 167 7.52 -0.62 22.39
C THR A 167 8.31 0.40 21.57
N PHE A 168 8.29 1.68 21.96
CA PHE A 168 9.12 2.70 21.32
C PHE A 168 10.61 2.32 21.42
N SER A 169 11.07 1.93 22.61
CA SER A 169 12.47 1.54 22.84
C SER A 169 12.88 0.37 21.94
N PHE A 170 11.98 -0.59 21.70
CA PHE A 170 12.22 -1.75 20.82
C PHE A 170 12.50 -1.31 19.39
N TYR A 171 11.59 -0.53 18.82
CA TYR A 171 11.73 -0.09 17.43
C TYR A 171 12.83 0.95 17.24
N PHE A 172 13.04 1.81 18.23
CA PHE A 172 14.15 2.77 18.25
C PHE A 172 15.51 2.07 18.21
N ALA A 173 15.72 1.03 19.04
CA ALA A 173 16.97 0.27 19.04
C ALA A 173 17.23 -0.44 17.70
N LEU A 174 16.16 -0.89 17.02
CA LEU A 174 16.25 -1.49 15.69
C LEU A 174 16.36 -0.47 14.55
N GLY A 175 16.05 0.81 14.82
CA GLY A 175 15.86 1.84 13.80
C GLY A 175 14.75 1.46 12.81
N ALA A 176 13.73 0.75 13.27
CA ALA A 176 12.62 0.27 12.46
C ALA A 176 11.39 1.15 12.65
N ALA A 177 10.57 1.26 11.59
CA ALA A 177 9.31 1.97 11.65
C ALA A 177 8.26 1.09 12.32
N ALA A 178 7.35 1.71 13.07
CA ALA A 178 6.19 1.04 13.62
C ALA A 178 5.05 2.02 13.87
N GLU A 179 3.85 1.49 13.93
CA GLU A 179 2.63 2.18 14.30
C GLU A 179 1.86 1.34 15.31
N ARG A 180 1.31 1.95 16.36
CA ARG A 180 0.57 1.25 17.42
C ARG A 180 -0.69 1.99 17.83
N HIS A 181 -1.74 1.22 18.02
CA HIS A 181 -2.99 1.70 18.60
C HIS A 181 -2.85 1.91 20.11
N ILE A 182 -3.34 3.05 20.61
CA ILE A 182 -3.55 3.30 22.03
C ILE A 182 -5.02 3.03 22.36
N SER A 183 -5.28 1.99 23.16
CA SER A 183 -6.63 1.58 23.50
C SER A 183 -7.30 2.51 24.52
N ASP A 184 -6.49 3.03 25.44
CA ASP A 184 -6.94 3.84 26.57
C ASP A 184 -7.16 5.30 26.14
N GLN A 185 -8.39 5.79 26.32
CA GLN A 185 -8.79 7.12 25.85
C GLN A 185 -8.10 8.24 26.64
N GLU A 186 -7.93 8.08 27.95
CA GLU A 186 -7.32 9.12 28.80
C GLU A 186 -5.82 9.24 28.51
N LEU A 187 -5.14 8.11 28.35
CA LEU A 187 -3.75 8.04 27.92
C LEU A 187 -3.56 8.68 26.54
N PHE A 188 -4.44 8.39 25.58
CA PHE A 188 -4.34 9.01 24.26
C PHE A 188 -4.59 10.51 24.33
N ALA A 189 -5.60 10.96 25.08
CA ALA A 189 -5.89 12.38 25.25
C ALA A 189 -4.70 13.14 25.86
N GLU A 190 -4.04 12.56 26.87
CA GLU A 190 -2.87 13.19 27.48
C GLU A 190 -1.65 13.22 26.54
N THR A 191 -1.36 12.12 25.86
CA THR A 191 -0.27 12.08 24.86
C THR A 191 -0.52 13.06 23.71
N GLN A 192 -1.75 13.15 23.22
CA GLN A 192 -2.15 14.10 22.19
C GLN A 192 -2.01 15.55 22.67
N ARG A 193 -2.46 15.86 23.89
CA ARG A 193 -2.33 17.19 24.50
C ARG A 193 -0.86 17.62 24.53
N ILE A 194 0.05 16.74 24.97
CA ILE A 194 1.49 17.02 25.03
C ILE A 194 2.08 17.19 23.63
N ALA A 195 1.66 16.37 22.66
CA ALA A 195 2.14 16.45 21.28
C ALA A 195 1.79 17.81 20.65
N LEU A 196 0.54 18.27 20.82
CA LEU A 196 0.04 19.53 20.27
C LEU A 196 0.83 20.77 20.71
N GLU A 197 1.52 20.72 21.84
CA GLU A 197 2.27 21.88 22.33
C GLU A 197 3.50 22.22 21.49
N ASN A 198 4.08 21.25 20.77
CA ASN A 198 5.28 21.46 19.95
C ASN A 198 5.26 20.68 18.61
N SER A 199 4.10 20.18 18.19
CA SER A 199 4.02 19.43 16.93
C SER A 199 4.08 20.34 15.72
N LYS A 200 4.67 19.83 14.65
CA LYS A 200 4.36 20.28 13.30
C LYS A 200 3.16 19.49 12.81
N GLU A 201 2.07 20.19 12.54
CA GLU A 201 0.83 19.57 12.09
C GLU A 201 0.75 19.51 10.56
N ASN A 202 0.47 18.33 10.01
CA ASN A 202 0.15 18.14 8.59
C ASN A 202 -1.19 17.41 8.43
N TYR A 203 -1.76 17.45 7.24
CA TYR A 203 -2.82 16.52 6.86
C TYR A 203 -2.21 15.14 6.63
N GLY A 204 -2.91 14.10 7.07
CA GLY A 204 -2.56 12.69 6.91
C GLY A 204 -3.75 11.88 6.40
N GLY A 205 -3.49 10.62 6.08
CA GLY A 205 -4.46 9.69 5.53
C GLY A 205 -4.49 9.75 4.01
N ASN A 206 -4.47 8.57 3.39
CA ASN A 206 -4.33 8.41 1.94
C ASN A 206 -5.42 9.20 1.20
N ALA A 207 -6.68 9.13 1.66
CA ALA A 207 -7.77 9.87 1.03
C ALA A 207 -7.61 11.39 1.11
N ALA A 208 -7.15 11.92 2.25
CA ALA A 208 -6.85 13.36 2.37
C ALA A 208 -5.71 13.79 1.45
N ILE A 209 -4.66 12.96 1.34
CA ILE A 209 -3.51 13.25 0.47
C ILE A 209 -3.94 13.20 -1.00
N ILE A 210 -4.66 12.16 -1.42
CA ILE A 210 -5.25 12.06 -2.78
C ILE A 210 -6.08 13.31 -3.07
N ALA A 211 -6.99 13.70 -2.16
CA ALA A 211 -7.83 14.87 -2.32
C ALA A 211 -7.03 16.17 -2.45
N GLN A 212 -6.00 16.34 -1.62
CA GLN A 212 -5.12 17.51 -1.66
C GLN A 212 -4.37 17.61 -2.99
N ILE A 213 -3.81 16.50 -3.47
CA ILE A 213 -3.02 16.47 -4.71
C ILE A 213 -3.94 16.75 -5.90
N ALA A 214 -5.07 16.05 -6.01
CA ALA A 214 -6.01 16.27 -7.10
C ALA A 214 -6.55 17.70 -7.14
N ALA A 215 -6.90 18.25 -5.97
CA ALA A 215 -7.37 19.62 -5.86
C ALA A 215 -6.28 20.65 -6.20
N GLY A 216 -5.01 20.37 -5.86
CA GLY A 216 -3.85 21.19 -6.21
C GLY A 216 -3.56 21.23 -7.71
N LEU A 217 -3.95 20.18 -8.44
CA LEU A 217 -3.88 20.12 -9.90
C LEU A 217 -5.15 20.68 -10.60
N GLY A 218 -6.07 21.25 -9.82
CA GLY A 218 -7.26 21.94 -10.32
C GLY A 218 -8.58 21.20 -10.17
N ALA A 219 -8.59 19.91 -9.82
CA ALA A 219 -9.83 19.14 -9.76
C ALA A 219 -10.81 19.67 -8.69
N ASP A 220 -12.10 19.53 -8.95
CA ASP A 220 -13.15 19.76 -7.96
C ASP A 220 -13.35 18.48 -7.14
N VAL A 221 -12.99 18.52 -5.84
CA VAL A 221 -12.89 17.29 -5.04
C VAL A 221 -13.93 17.30 -3.92
N TYR A 222 -14.70 16.21 -3.84
CA TYR A 222 -15.54 15.90 -2.69
C TYR A 222 -14.83 14.85 -1.84
N LEU A 223 -14.54 15.15 -0.58
CA LEU A 223 -13.83 14.26 0.34
C LEU A 223 -14.77 13.78 1.44
N ALA A 224 -14.96 12.46 1.54
CA ALA A 224 -15.63 11.84 2.68
C ALA A 224 -14.58 11.18 3.59
N GLY A 225 -14.47 11.69 4.82
CA GLY A 225 -13.52 11.23 5.84
C GLY A 225 -13.73 11.96 7.15
N ALA A 226 -13.05 11.51 8.21
CA ALA A 226 -13.01 12.17 9.51
C ALA A 226 -12.28 13.52 9.43
N VAL A 227 -13.03 14.56 9.07
CA VAL A 227 -12.51 15.93 8.89
C VAL A 227 -13.20 16.86 9.87
N GLY A 228 -12.49 17.19 10.94
CA GLY A 228 -12.95 18.13 11.96
C GLY A 228 -12.40 19.54 11.79
N GLU A 229 -12.54 20.33 12.85
CA GLU A 229 -12.21 21.75 12.86
C GLU A 229 -10.72 22.02 12.61
N LYS A 230 -9.83 21.07 12.95
CA LYS A 230 -8.37 21.24 12.78
C LYS A 230 -7.89 20.78 11.41
N LEU A 231 -8.44 19.70 10.83
CA LEU A 231 -8.01 19.22 9.53
C LEU A 231 -8.59 20.07 8.40
N LYS A 232 -9.86 20.48 8.50
CA LYS A 232 -10.55 21.27 7.47
C LYS A 232 -9.76 22.48 6.95
N PRO A 233 -9.19 23.37 7.79
CA PRO A 233 -8.42 24.52 7.30
C PRO A 233 -7.06 24.16 6.68
N LYS A 234 -6.57 22.92 6.84
CA LYS A 234 -5.32 22.45 6.22
C LYS A 234 -5.51 21.88 4.82
N LEU A 235 -6.75 21.55 4.45
CA LEU A 235 -7.09 21.03 3.12
C LEU A 235 -7.09 22.15 2.08
N HIS A 236 -6.83 21.77 0.83
CA HIS A 236 -6.90 22.69 -0.31
C HIS A 236 -8.29 23.30 -0.43
N LYS A 237 -8.37 24.57 -0.84
CA LYS A 237 -9.64 25.33 -0.96
C LYS A 237 -10.67 24.68 -1.91
N ASN A 238 -10.23 23.87 -2.87
CA ASN A 238 -11.10 23.14 -3.80
C ASN A 238 -11.57 21.78 -3.24
N VAL A 239 -11.17 21.41 -2.01
CA VAL A 239 -11.67 20.21 -1.34
C VAL A 239 -12.93 20.57 -0.56
N LYS A 240 -14.06 19.99 -1.00
CA LYS A 240 -15.37 20.06 -0.37
C LYS A 240 -15.55 18.83 0.52
N VAL A 241 -15.59 19.03 1.83
CA VAL A 241 -15.86 17.95 2.78
C VAL A 241 -17.33 17.55 2.67
N VAL A 242 -17.59 16.25 2.47
CA VAL A 242 -18.95 15.70 2.48
C VAL A 242 -19.52 15.79 3.90
N PRO A 243 -20.70 16.38 4.11
CA PRO A 243 -21.30 16.48 5.44
C PRO A 243 -21.50 15.12 6.11
N SER A 244 -21.13 15.02 7.38
CA SER A 244 -21.23 13.81 8.20
C SER A 244 -21.65 14.17 9.63
N ASP A 245 -22.17 13.21 10.38
CA ASP A 245 -22.34 13.32 11.84
C ASP A 245 -21.02 13.03 12.59
N PHE A 246 -20.03 12.44 11.90
CA PHE A 246 -18.70 12.13 12.41
C PHE A 246 -17.69 13.18 11.92
N ASN A 247 -17.59 14.30 12.64
CA ASN A 247 -16.74 15.44 12.30
C ASN A 247 -15.60 15.67 13.29
N ASP A 248 -15.22 14.68 14.07
CA ASP A 248 -14.03 14.79 14.92
C ASP A 248 -12.78 14.47 14.09
N ASP A 249 -11.70 15.20 14.35
CA ASP A 249 -10.40 14.93 13.74
C ASP A 249 -9.79 13.67 14.35
N GLU A 250 -9.42 12.71 13.51
CA GLU A 250 -8.50 11.64 13.93
C GLU A 250 -7.07 12.20 13.96
N ALA A 251 -6.30 11.82 14.98
CA ALA A 251 -4.92 12.32 15.15
C ALA A 251 -3.92 11.18 15.27
N HIS A 252 -2.82 11.31 14.55
CA HIS A 252 -1.71 10.39 14.55
C HIS A 252 -0.48 11.13 15.06
N ILE A 253 0.10 10.69 16.18
CA ILE A 253 1.31 11.30 16.74
C ILE A 253 2.51 10.58 16.12
N ILE A 254 3.23 11.29 15.27
CA ILE A 254 4.41 10.78 14.56
C ILE A 254 5.65 11.23 15.33
N MET A 255 6.27 10.31 16.05
CA MET A 255 7.49 10.55 16.82
C MET A 255 8.72 10.28 15.95
N GLU A 256 9.33 11.32 15.42
CA GLU A 256 10.53 11.23 14.58
C GLU A 256 11.82 11.24 15.42
N TYR A 257 12.80 10.45 15.00
CA TYR A 257 14.14 10.44 15.58
C TYR A 257 15.20 10.31 14.49
N ASN A 258 16.37 10.89 14.73
CA ASN A 258 17.51 10.84 13.82
C ASN A 258 18.59 9.87 14.33
N GLN A 259 19.59 9.57 13.50
CA GLN A 259 20.68 8.64 13.85
C GLN A 259 21.51 9.11 15.08
N ASN A 260 21.48 10.40 15.39
CA ASN A 260 22.20 10.97 16.54
C ASN A 260 21.33 11.07 17.80
N SER A 261 20.03 10.72 17.72
CA SER A 261 19.14 10.69 18.88
C SER A 261 19.64 9.69 19.93
N LYS A 262 19.37 9.98 21.20
CA LYS A 262 19.73 9.12 22.33
C LYS A 262 18.51 8.84 23.20
N TRP A 263 18.22 7.56 23.39
CA TRP A 263 17.15 7.08 24.26
C TRP A 263 17.71 6.01 25.20
N TYR A 264 17.68 6.28 26.52
CA TYR A 264 18.31 5.43 27.54
C TYR A 264 19.74 4.93 27.22
N GLY A 265 20.55 5.79 26.60
CA GLY A 265 21.93 5.49 26.22
C GLY A 265 22.10 4.66 24.95
N VAL A 266 21.00 4.28 24.29
CA VAL A 266 20.99 3.66 22.96
C VAL A 266 20.88 4.74 21.90
N SER A 267 21.52 4.51 20.74
CA SER A 267 21.34 5.31 19.53
C SER A 267 20.82 4.42 18.40
N PRO A 268 19.91 4.93 17.55
CA PRO A 268 19.30 4.12 16.49
C PRO A 268 20.29 4.00 15.32
N PRO A 269 20.28 2.88 14.56
CA PRO A 269 21.17 2.70 13.43
C PRO A 269 20.89 3.65 12.26
N ARG A 270 19.70 4.24 12.20
CA ARG A 270 19.24 5.19 11.17
C ARG A 270 18.13 6.09 11.70
N ALA A 271 17.86 7.19 11.00
CA ALA A 271 16.67 8.00 11.26
C ALA A 271 15.40 7.22 10.89
N ASN A 272 14.34 7.36 11.70
CA ASN A 272 13.05 6.75 11.45
C ASN A 272 11.94 7.41 12.30
N ARG A 273 10.73 6.85 12.27
CA ARG A 273 9.60 7.29 13.10
C ARG A 273 8.89 6.14 13.82
N PHE A 274 8.21 6.46 14.91
CA PHE A 274 7.23 5.61 15.58
C PHE A 274 5.90 6.36 15.70
N ILE A 275 4.80 5.72 15.34
CA ILE A 275 3.47 6.35 15.27
C ILE A 275 2.57 5.78 16.35
N ILE A 276 1.83 6.65 17.04
CA ILE A 276 0.73 6.25 17.92
C ILE A 276 -0.56 6.96 17.54
N SER A 277 -1.67 6.24 17.58
CA SER A 277 -2.98 6.77 17.25
C SER A 277 -4.05 6.07 18.09
N ARG A 278 -5.18 6.76 18.30
CA ARG A 278 -6.44 6.14 18.72
C ARG A 278 -7.49 6.43 17.65
N ASP A 279 -7.22 5.92 16.46
CA ASP A 279 -8.05 6.14 15.29
C ASP A 279 -9.31 5.28 15.35
N ILE A 280 -10.48 5.86 15.59
CA ILE A 280 -11.73 5.12 15.73
C ILE A 280 -12.48 5.07 14.41
N SER A 281 -12.64 6.24 13.78
CA SER A 281 -13.42 6.42 12.56
C SER A 281 -12.82 5.63 11.41
N ASN A 282 -11.50 5.72 11.18
CA ASN A 282 -10.88 5.02 10.08
C ASN A 282 -10.77 3.51 10.37
N SER A 283 -10.64 3.11 11.64
CA SER A 283 -10.51 1.69 12.02
C SER A 283 -11.75 0.83 11.76
N GLN A 284 -12.90 1.48 11.55
CA GLN A 284 -14.17 0.86 11.17
C GLN A 284 -14.67 1.36 9.79
N LEU A 285 -13.87 2.17 9.09
CA LEU A 285 -14.24 2.86 7.85
C LEU A 285 -15.57 3.62 7.96
N ALA A 286 -15.81 4.36 9.05
CA ALA A 286 -17.11 5.00 9.32
C ALA A 286 -17.63 5.87 8.15
N HIS A 287 -16.73 6.54 7.43
CA HIS A 287 -17.07 7.44 6.32
C HIS A 287 -17.33 6.73 4.98
N MET A 288 -17.25 5.40 4.91
CA MET A 288 -17.67 4.64 3.73
C MET A 288 -19.15 4.86 3.43
N ASP A 289 -20.01 4.77 4.44
CA ASP A 289 -21.45 4.96 4.25
C ASP A 289 -21.77 6.42 3.88
N VAL A 290 -21.05 7.38 4.47
CA VAL A 290 -21.17 8.81 4.13
C VAL A 290 -20.88 9.06 2.65
N LEU A 291 -19.78 8.51 2.12
CA LEU A 291 -19.40 8.66 0.71
C LEU A 291 -20.47 8.09 -0.21
N HIS A 292 -20.87 6.84 0.02
CA HIS A 292 -21.78 6.14 -0.88
C HIS A 292 -23.23 6.63 -0.79
N ASP A 293 -23.68 7.08 0.38
CA ASP A 293 -25.00 7.70 0.54
C ASP A 293 -25.05 9.14 0.01
N PHE A 294 -23.89 9.78 -0.19
CA PHE A 294 -23.77 11.10 -0.81
C PHE A 294 -23.76 11.03 -2.34
N LEU A 295 -23.11 10.02 -2.93
CA LEU A 295 -23.00 9.81 -4.38
C LEU A 295 -24.33 10.02 -5.15
N PRO A 296 -25.47 9.39 -4.79
CA PRO A 296 -26.73 9.58 -5.52
C PRO A 296 -27.39 10.95 -5.32
N LYS A 297 -26.92 11.74 -4.33
CA LYS A 297 -27.44 13.08 -4.01
C LYS A 297 -26.65 14.20 -4.70
N MET A 298 -25.54 13.89 -5.36
CA MET A 298 -24.73 14.88 -6.07
C MET A 298 -25.48 15.43 -7.29
N GLU A 299 -25.50 16.76 -7.44
CA GLU A 299 -26.09 17.42 -8.62
C GLU A 299 -25.34 17.08 -9.90
N LYS A 300 -24.00 17.13 -9.85
CA LYS A 300 -23.09 16.63 -10.88
C LYS A 300 -22.47 15.32 -10.39
N ARG A 301 -22.64 14.24 -11.14
CA ARG A 301 -21.96 12.97 -10.84
C ARG A 301 -20.44 13.15 -10.93
N PRO A 302 -19.67 12.49 -10.06
CA PRO A 302 -18.21 12.53 -10.17
C PRO A 302 -17.76 11.78 -11.44
N ASP A 303 -16.67 12.25 -12.02
CA ASP A 303 -16.00 11.63 -13.15
C ASP A 303 -15.20 10.39 -12.74
N SER A 304 -14.85 10.28 -11.44
CA SER A 304 -14.23 9.08 -10.85
C SER A 304 -14.35 9.07 -9.32
N ILE A 305 -14.22 7.87 -8.74
CA ILE A 305 -14.08 7.66 -7.29
C ILE A 305 -12.67 7.13 -6.99
N LEU A 306 -11.97 7.76 -6.04
CA LEU A 306 -10.66 7.29 -5.55
C LEU A 306 -10.81 6.85 -4.09
N LEU A 307 -10.47 5.59 -3.82
CA LEU A 307 -10.70 4.93 -2.54
C LEU A 307 -9.38 4.48 -1.89
N SER A 308 -9.30 4.60 -0.57
CA SER A 308 -8.25 4.02 0.27
C SER A 308 -8.73 3.88 1.72
N GLY A 309 -7.86 3.39 2.60
CA GLY A 309 -8.11 3.25 4.05
C GLY A 309 -8.48 1.85 4.52
N LEU A 310 -8.67 0.88 3.61
CA LEU A 310 -9.00 -0.51 3.95
C LEU A 310 -8.01 -1.15 4.94
N HIS A 311 -6.75 -0.74 4.90
CA HIS A 311 -5.69 -1.26 5.77
C HIS A 311 -5.83 -0.88 7.25
N LEU A 312 -6.66 0.12 7.55
CA LEU A 312 -6.93 0.56 8.91
C LEU A 312 -8.01 -0.29 9.59
N LEU A 313 -8.76 -1.11 8.84
CA LEU A 313 -9.80 -1.96 9.41
C LEU A 313 -9.25 -2.92 10.46
N THR A 314 -9.78 -2.82 11.69
CA THR A 314 -9.46 -3.80 12.74
C THR A 314 -10.04 -5.16 12.38
N LYS A 315 -9.43 -6.23 12.92
CA LYS A 315 -9.88 -7.62 12.67
C LYS A 315 -11.38 -7.85 12.95
N GLU A 316 -11.95 -7.09 13.88
CA GLU A 316 -13.39 -7.14 14.19
C GLU A 316 -14.25 -6.66 13.01
N TYR A 317 -13.84 -5.59 12.33
CA TYR A 317 -14.61 -4.97 11.25
C TYR A 317 -14.27 -5.51 9.86
N GLN A 318 -13.11 -6.15 9.68
CA GLN A 318 -12.62 -6.60 8.37
C GLN A 318 -13.65 -7.43 7.58
N ALA A 319 -14.30 -8.41 8.21
CA ALA A 319 -15.26 -9.27 7.50
C ALA A 319 -16.50 -8.49 7.04
N THR A 320 -17.16 -7.80 7.97
CA THR A 320 -18.42 -7.08 7.71
C THR A 320 -18.22 -5.90 6.77
N ARG A 321 -17.21 -5.04 7.02
CA ARG A 321 -17.00 -3.83 6.22
C ARG A 321 -16.52 -4.13 4.80
N VAL A 322 -15.76 -5.22 4.60
CA VAL A 322 -15.41 -5.65 3.24
C VAL A 322 -16.65 -6.08 2.46
N ASP A 323 -17.54 -6.88 3.05
CA ASP A 323 -18.78 -7.32 2.37
C ASP A 323 -19.71 -6.14 2.07
N GLU A 324 -19.81 -5.19 2.99
CA GLU A 324 -20.55 -3.96 2.78
C GLU A 324 -19.93 -3.11 1.66
N MET A 325 -18.60 -2.98 1.62
CA MET A 325 -17.90 -2.25 0.57
C MET A 325 -18.15 -2.87 -0.81
N VAL A 326 -18.14 -4.21 -0.93
CA VAL A 326 -18.51 -4.89 -2.19
C VAL A 326 -19.91 -4.48 -2.64
N ARG A 327 -20.89 -4.49 -1.72
CA ARG A 327 -22.26 -4.06 -2.04
C ARG A 327 -22.30 -2.60 -2.48
N ARG A 328 -21.66 -1.70 -1.73
CA ARG A 328 -21.64 -0.25 -2.02
C ARG A 328 -20.97 0.07 -3.35
N ILE A 329 -19.90 -0.64 -3.70
CA ILE A 329 -19.23 -0.57 -5.00
C ILE A 329 -20.15 -1.06 -6.12
N GLY A 330 -20.90 -2.14 -5.88
CA GLY A 330 -21.89 -2.66 -6.83
C GLY A 330 -23.04 -1.69 -7.13
N GLU A 331 -23.28 -0.71 -6.26
CA GLU A 331 -24.27 0.37 -6.46
C GLU A 331 -23.73 1.54 -7.32
N VAL A 332 -22.41 1.60 -7.53
CA VAL A 332 -21.78 2.64 -8.37
C VAL A 332 -22.04 2.33 -9.84
N PRO A 333 -22.52 3.29 -10.65
CA PRO A 333 -22.75 3.11 -12.08
C PRO A 333 -21.55 2.46 -12.79
N HIS A 334 -21.85 1.44 -13.59
CA HIS A 334 -20.87 0.71 -14.37
C HIS A 334 -21.35 0.50 -15.80
N SER A 335 -20.46 0.69 -16.78
CA SER A 335 -20.69 0.29 -18.17
C SER A 335 -19.53 -0.56 -18.67
N SER A 336 -19.88 -1.67 -19.30
CA SER A 336 -18.94 -2.53 -20.02
C SER A 336 -18.66 -2.02 -21.44
N VAL A 337 -19.23 -0.90 -21.88
CA VAL A 337 -18.96 -0.34 -23.22
C VAL A 337 -17.71 0.56 -23.15
N PRO A 338 -16.63 0.28 -23.91
CA PRO A 338 -15.37 1.02 -23.78
C PRO A 338 -15.50 2.53 -23.96
N SER A 339 -16.28 2.97 -24.95
CA SER A 339 -16.49 4.40 -25.23
C SER A 339 -17.30 5.13 -24.15
N GLN A 340 -17.91 4.40 -23.21
CA GLN A 340 -18.68 4.95 -22.09
C GLN A 340 -17.90 4.93 -20.77
N PHE A 341 -16.70 4.36 -20.74
CA PHE A 341 -15.94 4.12 -19.51
C PHE A 341 -15.60 5.40 -18.73
N LEU A 342 -15.27 6.49 -19.43
CA LEU A 342 -14.98 7.79 -18.80
C LEU A 342 -16.14 8.80 -18.94
N ASP A 343 -17.34 8.32 -19.30
CA ASP A 343 -18.55 9.15 -19.33
C ASP A 343 -19.36 8.93 -18.05
N SER A 344 -19.34 9.91 -17.16
CA SER A 344 -20.00 9.87 -15.84
C SER A 344 -21.52 9.67 -15.88
N LYS A 345 -22.14 9.81 -17.06
CA LYS A 345 -23.53 9.41 -17.28
C LYS A 345 -23.73 7.89 -17.21
N TYR A 346 -22.76 7.12 -17.70
CA TYR A 346 -22.86 5.68 -17.91
C TYR A 346 -21.96 4.87 -16.96
N ASN A 347 -20.75 5.36 -16.66
CA ASN A 347 -19.78 4.68 -15.82
C ASN A 347 -19.08 5.67 -14.90
N ILE A 348 -18.82 5.26 -13.66
CA ILE A 348 -17.93 5.99 -12.75
C ILE A 348 -16.78 5.03 -12.41
N PRO A 349 -15.57 5.24 -12.95
CA PRO A 349 -14.42 4.39 -12.69
C PRO A 349 -13.92 4.56 -11.25
N ILE A 350 -13.53 3.45 -10.64
CA ILE A 350 -13.07 3.37 -9.25
C ILE A 350 -11.58 3.00 -9.24
N HIS A 351 -10.77 3.86 -8.65
CA HIS A 351 -9.38 3.57 -8.32
C HIS A 351 -9.26 3.25 -6.83
N LEU A 352 -8.58 2.15 -6.51
CA LEU A 352 -8.24 1.75 -5.15
C LEU A 352 -6.74 1.89 -4.94
N GLU A 353 -6.34 2.74 -3.99
CA GLU A 353 -4.95 2.78 -3.48
C GLU A 353 -4.84 1.84 -2.28
N LEU A 354 -4.06 0.77 -2.46
CA LEU A 354 -3.75 -0.22 -1.45
C LEU A 354 -2.50 0.24 -0.68
N ALA A 355 -2.55 0.16 0.64
CA ALA A 355 -1.45 0.63 1.49
C ALA A 355 -1.33 -0.25 2.74
N SER A 356 -0.12 -0.51 3.23
CA SER A 356 0.22 -1.05 4.57
C SER A 356 -0.59 -2.26 5.07
N VAL A 357 -1.07 -3.14 4.19
CA VAL A 357 -1.73 -4.40 4.62
C VAL A 357 -0.67 -5.49 4.83
N ALA A 358 -0.33 -5.75 6.09
CA ALA A 358 0.69 -6.75 6.47
C ALA A 358 0.12 -8.11 6.93
N ASP A 359 -1.21 -8.26 6.99
CA ASP A 359 -1.86 -9.54 7.32
C ASP A 359 -2.20 -10.30 6.02
N VAL A 360 -1.58 -11.47 5.83
CA VAL A 360 -1.70 -12.30 4.63
C VAL A 360 -3.14 -12.80 4.41
N ASP A 361 -3.85 -13.13 5.48
CA ASP A 361 -5.23 -13.62 5.37
C ASP A 361 -6.18 -12.47 5.03
N TYR A 362 -5.95 -11.29 5.62
CA TYR A 362 -6.72 -10.11 5.26
C TYR A 362 -6.43 -9.65 3.82
N MET A 363 -5.18 -9.66 3.39
CA MET A 363 -4.82 -9.35 1.99
C MET A 363 -5.52 -10.31 1.02
N ARG A 364 -5.62 -11.61 1.35
CA ARG A 364 -6.37 -12.59 0.55
C ARG A 364 -7.85 -12.24 0.46
N VAL A 365 -8.45 -11.76 1.56
CA VAL A 365 -9.85 -11.30 1.56
C VAL A 365 -10.03 -10.11 0.62
N LEU A 366 -9.15 -9.11 0.68
CA LEU A 366 -9.19 -7.95 -0.23
C LEU A 366 -9.01 -8.37 -1.68
N ALA A 367 -8.05 -9.27 -1.94
CA ALA A 367 -7.77 -9.80 -3.27
C ALA A 367 -8.98 -10.50 -3.87
N ASN A 368 -9.71 -11.29 -3.09
CA ASN A 368 -10.85 -12.06 -3.61
C ASN A 368 -12.14 -11.26 -3.68
N LYS A 369 -12.34 -10.27 -2.79
CA LYS A 369 -13.63 -9.57 -2.65
C LYS A 369 -13.61 -8.16 -3.22
N ILE A 370 -12.56 -7.37 -2.99
CA ILE A 370 -12.54 -5.95 -3.37
C ILE A 370 -11.88 -5.74 -4.72
N ILE A 371 -10.67 -6.26 -4.92
CA ILE A 371 -9.89 -6.02 -6.15
C ILE A 371 -10.66 -6.38 -7.43
N PRO A 372 -11.42 -7.48 -7.52
CA PRO A 372 -12.18 -7.80 -8.73
C PRO A 372 -13.33 -6.83 -9.01
N ASN A 373 -13.70 -5.98 -8.04
CA ASN A 373 -14.81 -5.04 -8.09
C ASN A 373 -14.35 -3.58 -8.18
N VAL A 374 -13.10 -3.28 -8.50
CA VAL A 374 -12.65 -1.91 -8.85
C VAL A 374 -12.12 -1.89 -10.28
N ASP A 375 -11.84 -0.72 -10.85
CA ASP A 375 -11.32 -0.61 -12.23
C ASP A 375 -9.80 -0.47 -12.25
N SER A 376 -9.24 0.21 -11.25
CA SER A 376 -7.81 0.42 -11.11
C SER A 376 -7.31 0.16 -9.69
N LEU A 377 -6.10 -0.38 -9.60
CA LEU A 377 -5.38 -0.66 -8.37
C LEU A 377 -4.05 0.11 -8.37
N GLY A 378 -3.71 0.79 -7.29
CA GLY A 378 -2.39 1.37 -7.02
C GLY A 378 -1.76 0.74 -5.77
N LEU A 379 -0.46 0.45 -5.82
CA LEU A 379 0.27 -0.22 -4.73
C LEU A 379 1.80 -0.11 -4.88
N ASN A 380 2.52 -0.33 -3.77
CA ASN A 380 3.99 -0.39 -3.76
C ASN A 380 4.54 -1.84 -3.72
N GLU A 381 5.85 -2.00 -3.52
CA GLU A 381 6.54 -3.30 -3.44
C GLU A 381 6.05 -4.22 -2.31
N GLN A 382 5.74 -3.66 -1.14
CA GLN A 382 5.26 -4.42 0.00
C GLN A 382 3.87 -4.97 -0.28
N GLU A 383 2.93 -4.12 -0.68
CA GLU A 383 1.58 -4.57 -1.04
C GLU A 383 1.60 -5.55 -2.22
N LEU A 384 2.47 -5.35 -3.22
CA LEU A 384 2.64 -6.30 -4.33
C LEU A 384 3.07 -7.67 -3.82
N GLY A 385 4.07 -7.72 -2.93
CA GLY A 385 4.56 -8.95 -2.34
C GLY A 385 3.52 -9.67 -1.48
N PHE A 386 2.82 -8.93 -0.63
CA PHE A 386 1.73 -9.47 0.18
C PHE A 386 0.59 -10.00 -0.70
N LEU A 387 0.22 -9.29 -1.76
CA LEU A 387 -0.81 -9.72 -2.69
C LEU A 387 -0.39 -10.99 -3.46
N TYR A 388 0.85 -11.03 -3.94
CA TYR A 388 1.44 -12.19 -4.62
C TYR A 388 1.41 -13.44 -3.73
N VAL A 389 1.98 -13.36 -2.53
CA VAL A 389 2.08 -14.50 -1.61
C VAL A 389 0.71 -14.93 -1.08
N SER A 390 -0.16 -13.98 -0.71
CA SER A 390 -1.49 -14.28 -0.16
C SER A 390 -2.39 -15.01 -1.16
N THR A 391 -2.18 -14.81 -2.45
CA THR A 391 -2.96 -15.43 -3.54
C THR A 391 -2.26 -16.61 -4.21
N GLY A 392 -1.25 -17.18 -3.56
CA GLY A 392 -0.65 -18.47 -3.95
C GLY A 392 0.60 -18.36 -4.82
N GLY A 393 1.15 -17.15 -5.01
CA GLY A 393 2.46 -16.96 -5.58
C GLY A 393 3.54 -17.65 -4.75
N SER A 394 4.42 -18.39 -5.42
CA SER A 394 5.40 -19.27 -4.75
C SER A 394 6.83 -19.20 -5.32
N LYS A 395 7.04 -18.51 -6.45
CA LYS A 395 8.37 -18.30 -7.06
C LYS A 395 9.21 -17.34 -6.22
N TYR A 396 8.57 -16.39 -5.56
CA TYR A 396 9.18 -15.35 -4.73
C TYR A 396 8.60 -15.37 -3.32
N THR A 397 9.40 -14.91 -2.37
CA THR A 397 9.05 -14.70 -0.96
C THR A 397 8.91 -13.21 -0.67
N LEU A 398 8.37 -12.83 0.49
CA LEU A 398 8.27 -11.41 0.88
C LEU A 398 9.63 -10.69 0.93
N GLU A 399 10.73 -11.40 1.18
CA GLU A 399 12.08 -10.82 1.20
C GLU A 399 12.49 -10.32 -0.20
N ASP A 400 12.07 -11.01 -1.25
CA ASP A 400 12.35 -10.63 -2.64
C ASP A 400 11.66 -9.31 -3.02
N PHE A 401 10.62 -8.91 -2.29
CA PHE A 401 9.90 -7.66 -2.47
C PHE A 401 10.43 -6.50 -1.62
N VAL A 402 11.48 -6.71 -0.80
CA VAL A 402 12.14 -5.59 -0.09
C VAL A 402 12.89 -4.68 -1.07
N LYS A 403 13.48 -5.30 -2.12
CA LYS A 403 14.13 -4.62 -3.24
C LYS A 403 13.87 -5.39 -4.53
N PRO A 404 12.62 -5.41 -5.04
CA PRO A 404 12.28 -6.20 -6.19
C PRO A 404 13.08 -5.73 -7.40
N ASP A 405 13.66 -6.67 -8.13
CA ASP A 405 14.04 -6.38 -9.49
C ASP A 405 12.78 -6.30 -10.37
N ILE A 406 12.97 -5.84 -11.61
CA ILE A 406 11.87 -5.64 -12.54
C ILE A 406 11.14 -6.97 -12.83
N ASN A 407 11.85 -8.10 -12.86
CA ASN A 407 11.23 -9.40 -13.10
C ASN A 407 10.35 -9.83 -11.93
N THR A 408 10.82 -9.67 -10.70
CA THR A 408 9.99 -9.96 -9.51
C THR A 408 8.68 -9.17 -9.57
N ALA A 409 8.75 -7.87 -9.87
CA ALA A 409 7.55 -7.04 -9.97
C ALA A 409 6.64 -7.43 -11.15
N VAL A 410 7.20 -7.60 -12.35
CA VAL A 410 6.43 -7.96 -13.56
C VAL A 410 5.73 -9.31 -13.40
N GLU A 411 6.42 -10.32 -12.87
CA GLU A 411 5.86 -11.65 -12.64
C GLU A 411 4.76 -11.64 -11.56
N ALA A 412 4.92 -10.83 -10.51
CA ALA A 412 3.89 -10.65 -9.49
C ALA A 412 2.65 -9.93 -10.04
N ILE A 413 2.83 -8.92 -10.90
CA ILE A 413 1.73 -8.24 -11.59
C ILE A 413 0.98 -9.21 -12.51
N LYS A 414 1.71 -10.02 -13.29
CA LYS A 414 1.10 -11.09 -14.12
C LYS A 414 0.27 -12.04 -13.27
N HIS A 415 0.82 -12.51 -12.15
CA HIS A 415 0.11 -13.38 -11.20
C HIS A 415 -1.19 -12.75 -10.72
N ILE A 416 -1.21 -11.46 -10.39
CA ILE A 416 -2.43 -10.76 -9.97
C ILE A 416 -3.46 -10.75 -11.10
N PHE A 417 -3.04 -10.40 -12.32
CA PHE A 417 -3.94 -10.45 -13.47
C PHE A 417 -4.49 -11.86 -13.69
N THR A 418 -3.67 -12.90 -13.65
CA THR A 418 -4.10 -14.27 -13.95
C THR A 418 -4.94 -14.91 -12.84
N GLU A 419 -4.50 -14.79 -11.57
CA GLU A 419 -5.09 -15.52 -10.45
C GLU A 419 -6.19 -14.77 -9.71
N ILE A 420 -6.23 -13.44 -9.80
CA ILE A 420 -7.24 -12.62 -9.12
C ILE A 420 -8.25 -12.07 -10.13
N ILE A 421 -7.76 -11.47 -11.21
CA ILE A 421 -8.61 -10.69 -12.11
C ILE A 421 -9.26 -11.57 -13.18
N LEU A 422 -8.48 -12.44 -13.83
CA LEU A 422 -8.92 -13.22 -15.01
C LEU A 422 -9.49 -14.60 -14.67
N LYS A 423 -9.21 -15.12 -13.47
CA LYS A 423 -9.67 -16.44 -13.02
C LYS A 423 -11.17 -16.62 -13.12
N ASP A 424 -11.93 -15.59 -12.79
CA ASP A 424 -13.40 -15.57 -12.79
C ASP A 424 -14.02 -15.26 -14.17
N ILE A 425 -13.19 -15.09 -15.21
CA ILE A 425 -13.64 -14.80 -16.58
C ILE A 425 -13.37 -15.98 -17.52
N GLN A 426 -12.69 -17.03 -17.04
CA GLN A 426 -12.47 -18.27 -17.80
C GLN A 426 -13.81 -18.92 -18.18
N GLY A 427 -14.26 -18.68 -19.41
CA GLY A 427 -15.55 -19.14 -19.95
C GLY A 427 -16.38 -18.08 -20.67
N PHE A 428 -16.03 -16.79 -20.57
CA PHE A 428 -16.64 -15.71 -21.37
C PHE A 428 -15.84 -15.45 -22.65
N ASP A 429 -16.53 -15.04 -23.72
CA ASP A 429 -15.89 -14.62 -24.97
C ASP A 429 -14.98 -13.39 -24.71
N GLU A 430 -13.71 -13.46 -25.09
CA GLU A 430 -12.73 -12.38 -24.90
C GLU A 430 -13.17 -11.05 -25.56
N ASN A 431 -14.07 -11.12 -26.54
CA ASN A 431 -14.62 -9.96 -27.24
C ASN A 431 -15.85 -9.34 -26.54
N VAL A 432 -16.37 -9.98 -25.49
CA VAL A 432 -17.51 -9.49 -24.71
C VAL A 432 -17.05 -9.14 -23.32
N LEU A 433 -17.01 -7.84 -23.03
CA LEU A 433 -16.68 -7.35 -21.70
C LEU A 433 -17.75 -7.84 -20.71
N PRO A 434 -17.34 -8.36 -19.54
CA PRO A 434 -18.29 -8.86 -18.57
C PRO A 434 -19.26 -7.75 -18.15
N GLU A 435 -20.53 -8.08 -17.92
CA GLU A 435 -21.53 -7.14 -17.35
C GLU A 435 -21.27 -6.82 -15.86
N ARG A 436 -20.00 -6.82 -15.45
CA ARG A 436 -19.53 -6.49 -14.11
C ARG A 436 -18.20 -5.76 -14.21
N ARG A 437 -17.91 -4.98 -13.17
CA ARG A 437 -16.63 -4.29 -13.04
C ARG A 437 -15.47 -5.28 -13.01
N LEU A 438 -14.32 -4.83 -13.51
CA LEU A 438 -13.08 -5.60 -13.55
C LEU A 438 -11.87 -4.70 -13.40
N THR A 439 -10.92 -5.07 -12.54
CA THR A 439 -9.64 -4.38 -12.48
C THR A 439 -8.90 -4.61 -13.78
N SER A 440 -8.67 -3.53 -14.53
CA SER A 440 -7.98 -3.58 -15.82
C SER A 440 -6.71 -2.76 -15.84
N ARG A 441 -6.40 -2.05 -14.74
CA ARG A 441 -5.21 -1.21 -14.59
C ARG A 441 -4.55 -1.42 -13.22
N ILE A 442 -3.29 -1.81 -13.21
CA ILE A 442 -2.44 -1.84 -12.02
C ILE A 442 -1.34 -0.80 -12.17
N HIS A 443 -1.23 0.10 -11.19
CA HIS A 443 -0.14 1.05 -11.06
C HIS A 443 0.77 0.62 -9.92
N PHE A 444 1.91 0.04 -10.29
CA PHE A 444 2.96 -0.32 -9.37
C PHE A 444 3.97 0.82 -9.26
N HIS A 445 4.19 1.32 -8.05
CA HIS A 445 5.18 2.36 -7.77
C HIS A 445 6.24 1.84 -6.81
N TYR A 446 7.50 1.85 -7.26
CA TYR A 446 8.66 1.51 -6.46
C TYR A 446 9.70 2.62 -6.51
N LEU A 447 10.57 2.67 -5.50
CA LEU A 447 11.58 3.71 -5.34
C LEU A 447 12.37 4.03 -6.63
N THR A 448 12.71 3.02 -7.43
CA THR A 448 13.61 3.19 -8.59
C THR A 448 12.92 3.08 -9.96
N TYR A 449 11.68 2.59 -10.02
CA TYR A 449 10.91 2.47 -11.25
C TYR A 449 9.42 2.32 -10.97
N HIS A 450 8.58 2.79 -11.88
CA HIS A 450 7.13 2.60 -11.84
C HIS A 450 6.67 1.79 -13.05
N ILE A 451 5.61 1.00 -12.88
CA ILE A 451 4.96 0.21 -13.93
C ILE A 451 3.47 0.53 -13.95
N ILE A 452 2.93 0.86 -15.12
CA ILE A 452 1.50 0.77 -15.39
C ILE A 452 1.29 -0.50 -16.22
N ALA A 453 0.45 -1.39 -15.73
CA ALA A 453 0.06 -2.61 -16.42
C ALA A 453 -1.44 -2.57 -16.71
N ILE A 454 -1.81 -2.82 -17.96
CA ILE A 454 -3.18 -2.73 -18.45
C ILE A 454 -3.56 -4.07 -19.08
N LYS A 455 -4.76 -4.55 -18.82
CA LYS A 455 -5.29 -5.73 -19.52
C LYS A 455 -5.38 -5.42 -21.03
N SER A 456 -4.80 -6.26 -21.88
CA SER A 456 -4.87 -6.11 -23.33
C SER A 456 -6.33 -6.00 -23.80
N GLY A 457 -6.58 -5.11 -24.76
CA GLY A 457 -7.92 -4.78 -25.23
C GLY A 457 -8.66 -3.73 -24.38
N TYR A 458 -8.11 -3.35 -23.22
CA TYR A 458 -8.67 -2.29 -22.35
C TYR A 458 -7.91 -0.95 -22.50
N SER A 459 -6.83 -0.88 -23.28
CA SER A 459 -6.08 0.38 -23.49
C SER A 459 -6.92 1.52 -24.05
N GLU A 460 -7.92 1.24 -24.88
CA GLU A 460 -8.88 2.25 -25.37
C GLU A 460 -9.83 2.74 -24.26
N GLN A 461 -10.17 1.90 -23.27
CA GLN A 461 -10.91 2.35 -22.08
C GLN A 461 -10.08 3.34 -21.27
N TRP A 462 -8.78 3.08 -21.17
CA TRP A 462 -7.78 4.00 -20.59
C TRP A 462 -7.23 4.99 -21.63
N ARG A 463 -8.09 5.39 -22.58
CA ARG A 463 -7.91 6.35 -23.67
C ARG A 463 -6.97 5.96 -24.78
N SER A 464 -5.72 5.58 -24.48
CA SER A 464 -4.76 5.12 -25.48
C SER A 464 -3.45 4.66 -24.82
N PRO A 465 -2.61 3.89 -25.53
CA PRO A 465 -1.24 3.62 -25.09
C PRO A 465 -0.40 4.89 -24.83
N LYS A 466 -0.68 6.00 -25.56
CA LYS A 466 -0.01 7.29 -25.30
C LYS A 466 -0.38 7.86 -23.93
N ALA A 467 -1.62 7.66 -23.47
CA ALA A 467 -2.04 8.07 -22.14
C ALA A 467 -1.35 7.26 -21.04
N SER A 468 -1.16 5.97 -21.24
CA SER A 468 -0.39 5.12 -20.33
C SER A 468 1.08 5.55 -20.24
N ILE A 469 1.70 5.92 -21.38
CA ILE A 469 3.05 6.47 -21.43
C ILE A 469 3.14 7.80 -20.67
N ALA A 470 2.19 8.71 -20.90
CA ALA A 470 2.15 10.00 -20.22
C ALA A 470 1.96 9.83 -18.71
N ALA A 471 1.08 8.92 -18.30
CA ALA A 471 0.79 8.62 -16.91
C ALA A 471 1.99 8.05 -16.14
N VAL A 472 2.71 7.05 -16.70
CA VAL A 472 3.89 6.51 -16.02
C VAL A 472 5.05 7.50 -15.99
N ALA A 473 5.17 8.37 -17.01
CA ALA A 473 6.14 9.46 -16.98
C ALA A 473 5.79 10.52 -15.91
N ALA A 474 4.51 10.89 -15.80
CA ALA A 474 4.04 11.83 -14.79
C ALA A 474 4.21 11.28 -13.37
N SER A 475 4.00 9.97 -13.19
CA SER A 475 4.12 9.32 -11.88
C SER A 475 5.57 9.37 -11.35
N VAL A 476 6.58 9.11 -12.20
CA VAL A 476 7.99 9.21 -11.79
C VAL A 476 8.46 10.67 -11.62
N LEU A 477 7.86 11.61 -12.36
CA LEU A 477 8.10 13.04 -12.19
C LEU A 477 7.55 13.53 -10.85
N GLU A 478 6.35 13.13 -10.47
CA GLU A 478 5.75 13.49 -9.18
C GLU A 478 6.57 12.93 -8.02
N ALA A 479 7.01 11.67 -8.10
CA ALA A 479 7.90 11.07 -7.12
C ALA A 479 9.14 11.95 -6.85
N THR A 480 9.71 12.49 -7.92
CA THR A 480 10.91 13.32 -7.88
C THR A 480 10.61 14.74 -7.41
N HIS A 481 9.52 15.33 -7.91
CA HIS A 481 9.10 16.69 -7.61
C HIS A 481 8.75 16.83 -6.13
N GLN A 482 7.91 15.95 -5.59
CA GLN A 482 7.54 16.00 -4.17
C GLN A 482 8.74 15.68 -3.27
N ALA A 483 9.61 14.75 -3.65
CA ALA A 483 10.78 14.39 -2.84
C ALA A 483 11.76 15.54 -2.66
N CYS A 484 12.08 16.29 -3.72
CA CYS A 484 13.05 17.38 -3.64
C CYS A 484 13.06 18.37 -4.82
N ASN A 485 11.93 18.54 -5.49
CA ASN A 485 11.76 19.50 -6.59
C ASN A 485 12.85 19.34 -7.67
N PHE A 486 13.08 18.10 -8.12
CA PHE A 486 14.07 17.76 -9.15
C PHE A 486 15.53 18.11 -8.82
N SER A 487 15.86 18.39 -7.55
CA SER A 487 17.22 18.68 -7.12
C SER A 487 18.00 17.41 -6.75
N ASN A 488 19.28 17.33 -7.11
CA ASN A 488 20.18 16.25 -6.69
C ASN A 488 19.63 14.82 -6.91
N ILE A 489 19.32 14.49 -8.16
CA ILE A 489 18.70 13.22 -8.59
C ILE A 489 19.73 12.19 -9.09
N SER A 490 19.37 10.91 -9.05
CA SER A 490 20.08 9.81 -9.73
C SER A 490 19.15 8.69 -10.17
N PHE A 491 19.53 8.01 -11.24
CA PHE A 491 18.84 6.82 -11.73
C PHE A 491 19.48 5.55 -11.15
N HIS A 492 18.65 4.64 -10.66
CA HIS A 492 19.08 3.39 -10.01
C HIS A 492 18.45 2.15 -10.65
N ILE A 493 18.37 2.15 -11.99
CA ILE A 493 17.89 1.03 -12.80
C ILE A 493 18.93 0.74 -13.90
N PRO A 494 19.07 -0.49 -14.41
CA PRO A 494 19.90 -0.74 -15.59
C PRO A 494 19.29 -0.10 -16.85
N GLU A 495 20.15 0.31 -17.79
CA GLU A 495 19.74 0.87 -19.10
C GLU A 495 18.94 -0.11 -19.96
N ASN A 496 19.13 -1.41 -19.72
CA ASN A 496 18.37 -2.49 -20.33
C ASN A 496 18.19 -3.63 -19.33
N PHE A 497 17.10 -4.37 -19.48
CA PHE A 497 16.78 -5.53 -18.66
C PHE A 497 16.06 -6.57 -19.51
N GLN A 498 15.98 -7.79 -18.98
CA GLN A 498 15.28 -8.88 -19.65
C GLN A 498 14.09 -9.31 -18.83
N VAL A 499 12.94 -9.50 -19.49
CA VAL A 499 11.74 -10.09 -18.91
C VAL A 499 11.42 -11.44 -19.52
N ASP A 500 10.92 -12.36 -18.71
CA ASP A 500 10.44 -13.67 -19.18
C ASP A 500 9.25 -13.45 -20.12
N TYR A 501 9.26 -14.14 -21.27
CA TYR A 501 8.21 -14.09 -22.29
C TYR A 501 7.42 -15.40 -22.32
N HIS A 502 6.16 -15.35 -21.89
CA HIS A 502 5.42 -16.58 -21.57
C HIS A 502 4.87 -17.32 -22.79
N TYR A 503 4.75 -16.66 -23.94
CA TYR A 503 4.32 -17.32 -25.18
C TYR A 503 5.37 -18.30 -25.73
N THR A 504 6.62 -18.26 -25.25
CA THR A 504 7.67 -19.19 -25.68
C THR A 504 8.52 -19.59 -24.48
N PRO A 505 8.41 -20.84 -23.98
CA PRO A 505 9.14 -21.30 -22.80
C PRO A 505 10.65 -21.03 -22.89
N GLY A 506 11.20 -20.32 -21.90
CA GLY A 506 12.61 -19.96 -21.84
C GLY A 506 13.02 -18.75 -22.70
N ALA A 507 12.09 -18.16 -23.45
CA ALA A 507 12.35 -16.91 -24.18
C ALA A 507 12.34 -15.71 -23.22
N LYS A 508 13.14 -14.70 -23.56
CA LYS A 508 13.20 -13.42 -22.86
C LYS A 508 13.09 -12.27 -23.84
N ILE A 509 12.36 -11.23 -23.47
CA ILE A 509 12.35 -9.96 -24.19
C ILE A 509 13.40 -9.06 -23.57
N THR A 510 14.27 -8.47 -24.40
CA THR A 510 15.17 -7.40 -23.95
C THR A 510 14.47 -6.06 -24.07
N ILE A 511 14.24 -5.40 -22.95
CA ILE A 511 13.67 -4.06 -22.87
C ILE A 511 14.81 -3.08 -22.65
N LYS A 512 14.78 -1.95 -23.34
CA LYS A 512 15.80 -0.92 -23.26
C LYS A 512 15.15 0.45 -23.06
N PHE A 513 15.90 1.33 -22.42
CA PHE A 513 15.59 2.77 -22.31
C PHE A 513 16.41 3.61 -23.30
N ASP A 514 16.96 3.00 -24.36
CA ASP A 514 17.64 3.74 -25.42
C ASP A 514 16.58 4.50 -26.25
N GLU A 515 16.75 5.81 -26.41
CA GLU A 515 15.86 6.73 -27.17
C GLU A 515 14.57 7.21 -26.49
N SER A 516 13.93 6.42 -25.63
CA SER A 516 12.72 6.81 -24.88
C SER A 516 12.88 6.56 -23.38
N PRO A 517 12.48 7.50 -22.50
CA PRO A 517 12.54 7.29 -21.04
C PRO A 517 11.40 6.39 -20.53
N VAL A 518 10.46 6.02 -21.40
CA VAL A 518 9.38 5.08 -21.13
C VAL A 518 9.46 3.96 -22.15
N SER A 519 9.42 2.72 -21.68
CA SER A 519 9.42 1.52 -22.51
C SER A 519 8.11 0.76 -22.31
N SER A 520 7.66 0.06 -23.36
CA SER A 520 6.42 -0.71 -23.31
C SER A 520 6.55 -2.04 -24.04
N TRP A 521 5.84 -3.05 -23.55
CA TRP A 521 5.74 -4.37 -24.18
C TRP A 521 4.43 -5.04 -23.77
N GLU A 522 4.11 -6.17 -24.39
CA GLU A 522 2.95 -6.98 -24.05
C GLU A 522 3.39 -8.40 -23.67
N ASP A 523 2.81 -8.96 -22.60
CA ASP A 523 2.95 -10.37 -22.24
C ASP A 523 1.70 -10.87 -21.51
N LEU A 524 1.26 -12.11 -21.78
CA LEU A 524 0.05 -12.72 -21.21
C LEU A 524 -1.23 -11.88 -21.32
N GLY A 525 -1.42 -11.17 -22.43
CA GLY A 525 -2.57 -10.27 -22.59
C GLY A 525 -2.56 -9.11 -21.59
N ILE A 526 -1.37 -8.63 -21.23
CA ILE A 526 -1.14 -7.47 -20.38
C ILE A 526 -0.13 -6.56 -21.09
N GLU A 527 -0.51 -5.30 -21.27
CA GLU A 527 0.35 -4.23 -21.77
C GLU A 527 1.05 -3.55 -20.61
N PHE A 528 2.39 -3.55 -20.63
CA PHE A 528 3.23 -2.94 -19.60
C PHE A 528 3.85 -1.64 -20.12
N PHE A 529 3.88 -0.63 -19.25
CA PHE A 529 4.55 0.65 -19.47
C PHE A 529 5.43 0.92 -18.26
N ILE A 530 6.74 1.04 -18.45
CA ILE A 530 7.72 1.24 -17.38
C ILE A 530 8.49 2.54 -17.57
N ALA A 531 8.72 3.26 -16.47
CA ALA A 531 9.61 4.41 -16.44
C ALA A 531 10.53 4.34 -15.21
N PRO A 532 11.81 4.73 -15.34
CA PRO A 532 12.72 4.80 -14.21
C PRO A 532 12.47 6.09 -13.40
N VAL A 533 12.59 5.98 -12.08
CA VAL A 533 12.46 7.14 -11.17
C VAL A 533 13.80 7.89 -11.11
N PRO A 534 13.81 9.21 -11.37
CA PRO A 534 14.93 10.08 -11.00
C PRO A 534 14.99 10.26 -9.48
N VAL A 535 15.53 9.27 -8.77
CA VAL A 535 15.49 9.19 -7.31
C VAL A 535 16.23 10.37 -6.67
N CYS A 536 15.57 11.02 -5.74
CA CYS A 536 16.19 12.10 -4.97
C CYS A 536 17.23 11.56 -3.99
N LYS A 537 18.46 12.09 -4.02
CA LYS A 537 19.52 11.73 -3.07
C LYS A 537 19.29 12.31 -1.67
N ASN A 538 18.66 13.48 -1.58
CA ASN A 538 18.39 14.20 -0.33
C ASN A 538 16.92 14.61 -0.24
N PRO A 539 16.00 13.66 0.01
CA PRO A 539 14.58 13.97 0.05
C PRO A 539 14.23 14.87 1.25
N THR A 540 13.35 15.85 1.03
CA THR A 540 12.81 16.73 2.07
C THR A 540 11.39 16.36 2.48
N ARG A 541 10.65 15.64 1.62
CA ARG A 541 9.29 15.19 1.87
C ARG A 541 8.97 13.87 1.16
N THR A 542 8.72 12.81 1.93
CA THR A 542 8.38 11.47 1.39
C THR A 542 7.09 10.88 1.96
N VAL A 543 6.53 11.48 3.02
CA VAL A 543 5.22 11.09 3.54
C VAL A 543 4.15 11.40 2.49
N GLY A 544 3.27 10.44 2.22
CA GLY A 544 2.22 10.53 1.20
C GLY A 544 2.71 10.47 -0.24
N LEU A 545 3.97 10.08 -0.48
CA LEU A 545 4.55 10.08 -1.83
C LEU A 545 3.86 9.07 -2.75
N GLY A 546 3.56 7.86 -2.26
CA GLY A 546 2.82 6.84 -3.02
C GLY A 546 1.43 7.33 -3.44
N ASP A 547 0.71 7.96 -2.51
CA ASP A 547 -0.63 8.52 -2.78
C ASP A 547 -0.59 9.60 -3.86
N ALA A 548 0.40 10.49 -3.81
CA ALA A 548 0.59 11.53 -4.83
C ALA A 548 0.94 10.93 -6.19
N ILE A 549 1.88 9.98 -6.21
CA ILE A 549 2.30 9.22 -7.40
C ILE A 549 1.10 8.56 -8.07
N SER A 550 0.27 7.83 -7.31
CA SER A 550 -0.92 7.16 -7.82
C SER A 550 -1.98 8.15 -8.29
N THR A 551 -2.22 9.24 -7.55
CA THR A 551 -3.18 10.28 -7.93
C THR A 551 -2.79 10.92 -9.26
N VAL A 552 -1.54 11.41 -9.38
CA VAL A 552 -1.05 12.05 -10.61
C VAL A 552 -1.12 11.08 -11.79
N SER A 553 -0.62 9.85 -11.62
CA SER A 553 -0.67 8.79 -12.63
C SER A 553 -2.09 8.52 -13.12
N TYR A 554 -3.04 8.40 -12.19
CA TYR A 554 -4.44 8.15 -12.50
C TYR A 554 -5.03 9.30 -13.32
N LEU A 555 -4.94 10.54 -12.81
CA LEU A 555 -5.49 11.73 -13.49
C LEU A 555 -4.88 11.95 -14.87
N TYR A 556 -3.58 11.72 -15.02
CA TYR A 556 -2.93 11.83 -16.31
C TYR A 556 -3.45 10.83 -17.33
N GLN A 557 -3.69 9.59 -16.89
CA GLN A 557 -4.18 8.57 -17.79
C GLN A 557 -5.64 8.79 -18.19
N THR A 558 -6.49 9.18 -17.24
CA THR A 558 -7.92 9.31 -17.46
C THR A 558 -8.30 10.66 -18.05
N PHE A 559 -7.71 11.77 -17.59
CA PHE A 559 -8.28 13.09 -17.85
C PHE A 559 -7.35 14.07 -18.57
N LYS A 560 -6.02 13.86 -18.59
CA LYS A 560 -5.09 14.82 -19.22
C LYS A 560 -5.30 14.88 -20.74
N PRO A 561 -5.55 16.04 -21.35
CA PRO A 561 -5.54 16.17 -22.81
C PRO A 561 -4.12 15.92 -23.35
N LEU A 562 -3.97 15.07 -24.37
CA LEU A 562 -2.68 14.64 -24.92
C LEU A 562 -2.52 15.00 -26.39
#